data_AF-A0AAP7N8U9-F1
#
_entry.id   AF-A0AAP7N8U9-F1
#
_cell.length_a   1.000
_cell.length_b   1.000
_cell.length_c   1.000
_cell.angle_alpha   90.00
_cell.angle_beta   90.00
_cell.angle_gamma   90.00
#
_symmetry.space_group_name_H-M   'P 1'
#
loop_
_entity.id
_entity.type
_entity.pdbx_description
1 polymer ?
#
loop_
_entity_poly.entity_id
_entity_poly.type
_entity_poly.pdbx_seq_one_letter_code
_entity_poly.pdbx_strand_id
1 'polypeptide(L)'
;MKEEKRSSTGFLVKQRAFLKLYMITMTEQERLYGLKLLEVLRSEFKPIGFKPNHTEVYRSLHELLDDGILKQVKVKKEGAKLQEVVLYQFKDYEAAKLYKKQLKVELDRCKKLIEKAISDNF
;
A
#
# COMPACT_ATOMS: atom_id res chain seq x y z
N MET A 1 -19.12 29.10 -5.29
CA MET A 1 -19.52 27.73 -4.96
C MET A 1 -18.31 27.00 -4.41
N LYS A 2 -18.31 26.62 -3.13
CA LYS A 2 -17.26 25.77 -2.57
C LYS A 2 -17.43 24.38 -3.18
N GLU A 3 -16.42 23.86 -3.87
CA GLU A 3 -16.41 22.46 -4.29
C GLU A 3 -16.54 21.60 -3.03
N GLU A 4 -17.72 21.01 -2.83
CA GLU A 4 -17.88 19.93 -1.88
C GLU A 4 -16.89 18.84 -2.30
N LYS A 5 -15.89 18.59 -1.45
CA LYS A 5 -15.02 17.41 -1.59
C LYS A 5 -15.94 16.21 -1.73
N ARG A 6 -16.03 15.65 -2.94
CA ARG A 6 -16.82 14.45 -3.25
C ARG A 6 -16.57 13.42 -2.16
N SER A 7 -17.54 13.23 -1.29
CA SER A 7 -17.51 12.19 -0.27
C SER A 7 -17.60 10.86 -0.99
N SER A 8 -16.60 10.00 -0.83
CA SER A 8 -16.63 8.63 -1.32
C SER A 8 -17.92 7.92 -0.87
N THR A 9 -18.76 7.56 -1.83
CA THR A 9 -19.97 6.75 -1.64
C THR A 9 -19.69 5.25 -1.69
N GLY A 10 -18.42 4.85 -1.69
CA GLY A 10 -18.02 3.44 -1.83
C GLY A 10 -18.39 2.59 -0.61
N PHE A 11 -18.29 1.26 -0.73
CA PHE A 11 -18.46 0.34 0.39
C PHE A 11 -17.16 0.30 1.23
N LEU A 12 -16.37 -0.77 1.16
CA LEU A 12 -15.05 -0.86 1.80
C LEU A 12 -13.91 -0.55 0.83
N VAL A 13 -12.71 -0.35 1.36
CA VAL A 13 -11.51 -0.14 0.57
C VAL A 13 -11.19 -1.39 -0.25
N LYS A 14 -10.78 -1.20 -1.52
CA LYS A 14 -10.29 -2.30 -2.35
C LYS A 14 -8.96 -2.82 -1.79
N GLN A 15 -8.75 -4.14 -1.86
CA GLN A 15 -7.50 -4.78 -1.43
C GLN A 15 -6.25 -4.08 -1.98
N ARG A 16 -6.28 -3.69 -3.27
CA ARG A 16 -5.18 -2.99 -3.92
C ARG A 16 -4.84 -1.66 -3.26
N ALA A 17 -5.85 -0.85 -2.96
CA ALA A 17 -5.64 0.45 -2.33
C ALA A 17 -5.05 0.31 -0.92
N PHE A 18 -5.48 -0.72 -0.18
CA PHE A 18 -4.90 -1.11 1.10
C PHE A 18 -3.44 -1.55 0.96
N LEU A 19 -3.10 -2.39 -0.01
CA LEU A 19 -1.72 -2.83 -0.24
C LEU A 19 -0.79 -1.68 -0.62
N LYS A 20 -1.24 -0.75 -1.47
CA LYS A 20 -0.46 0.46 -1.81
C LYS A 20 -0.09 1.29 -0.58
N LEU A 21 -0.97 1.40 0.41
CA LEU A 21 -0.69 2.11 1.67
C LEU A 21 0.52 1.52 2.39
N TYR A 22 0.55 0.20 2.51
CA TYR A 22 1.62 -0.51 3.17
C TYR A 22 2.92 -0.42 2.37
N MET A 23 2.84 -0.51 1.04
CA MET A 23 4.02 -0.31 0.17
C MET A 23 4.63 1.09 0.35
N ILE A 24 3.81 2.14 0.35
CA ILE A 24 4.28 3.51 0.62
C ILE A 24 4.94 3.57 1.99
N THR A 25 4.29 3.04 3.03
CA THR A 25 4.81 3.08 4.41
C THR A 25 6.12 2.30 4.56
N MET A 26 6.23 1.14 3.93
CA MET A 26 7.45 0.34 3.93
C MET A 26 8.58 0.99 3.14
N THR A 27 8.28 1.77 2.09
CA THR A 27 9.27 2.61 1.40
C THR A 27 9.78 3.75 2.30
N GLU A 28 8.91 4.39 3.10
CA GLU A 28 9.34 5.39 4.10
C GLU A 28 10.32 4.82 5.13
N GLN A 29 10.17 3.54 5.46
CA GLN A 29 11.02 2.84 6.43
C GLN A 29 12.29 2.24 5.81
N GLU A 30 12.56 2.49 4.52
CA GLU A 30 13.67 1.89 3.75
C GLU A 30 13.65 0.35 3.71
N ARG A 31 12.46 -0.26 3.90
CA ARG A 31 12.29 -1.73 4.02
C ARG A 31 11.78 -2.41 2.76
N LEU A 32 11.52 -1.67 1.67
CA LEU A 32 10.91 -2.24 0.46
C LEU A 32 11.94 -2.92 -0.46
N TYR A 33 12.23 -4.18 -0.18
CA TYR A 33 12.98 -5.07 -1.07
C TYR A 33 12.01 -5.86 -1.95
N GLY A 34 12.10 -5.71 -3.28
CA GLY A 34 11.11 -6.29 -4.21
C GLY A 34 10.87 -7.79 -4.03
N LEU A 35 11.95 -8.57 -3.86
CA LEU A 35 11.86 -10.03 -3.68
C LEU A 35 11.30 -10.47 -2.32
N LYS A 36 11.34 -9.61 -1.30
CA LYS A 36 10.85 -9.91 0.06
C LYS A 36 9.49 -9.29 0.36
N LEU A 37 8.99 -8.37 -0.47
CA LEU A 37 7.77 -7.62 -0.20
C LEU A 37 6.56 -8.53 0.08
N LEU A 38 6.33 -9.54 -0.76
CA LEU A 38 5.21 -10.47 -0.58
C LEU A 38 5.32 -11.28 0.72
N GLU A 39 6.53 -11.73 1.07
CA GLU A 39 6.79 -12.52 2.27
C GLU A 39 6.55 -11.69 3.53
N VAL A 40 7.08 -10.46 3.56
CA VAL A 40 6.88 -9.52 4.67
C VAL A 40 5.39 -9.23 4.87
N LEU A 41 4.67 -8.86 3.80
CA LEU A 41 3.23 -8.57 3.88
C LEU A 41 2.43 -9.79 4.37
N ARG A 42 2.75 -11.00 3.90
CA ARG A 42 2.10 -12.23 4.38
C ARG A 42 2.38 -12.49 5.86
N SER A 43 3.60 -12.22 6.31
CA SER A 43 3.99 -12.37 7.71
C SER A 43 3.25 -11.40 8.62
N GLU A 44 3.21 -10.11 8.24
CA GLU A 44 2.54 -9.05 9.01
C GLU A 44 1.05 -9.32 9.22
N PHE A 45 0.37 -9.83 8.20
CA PHE A 45 -1.08 -10.02 8.24
C PHE A 45 -1.54 -11.43 8.63
N LYS A 46 -0.60 -12.38 8.80
CA LYS A 46 -0.91 -13.74 9.25
C LYS A 46 -1.74 -13.77 10.55
N PRO A 47 -1.45 -12.97 11.60
CA PRO A 47 -2.21 -13.01 12.85
C PRO A 47 -3.68 -12.60 12.71
N ILE A 48 -4.01 -11.78 11.70
CA ILE A 48 -5.38 -11.28 11.45
C ILE A 48 -6.10 -12.05 10.34
N GLY A 49 -5.51 -13.14 9.85
CA GLY A 49 -6.10 -14.02 8.84
C GLY A 49 -6.06 -13.52 7.39
N PHE A 50 -5.41 -12.38 7.12
CA PHE A 50 -5.28 -11.86 5.75
C PHE A 50 -4.01 -12.37 5.06
N LYS A 51 -4.16 -12.98 3.88
CA LYS A 51 -3.06 -13.51 3.07
C LYS A 51 -3.05 -12.86 1.68
N PRO A 52 -2.22 -11.83 1.44
CA PRO A 52 -2.13 -11.21 0.12
C PRO A 52 -1.62 -12.21 -0.93
N ASN A 53 -2.26 -12.18 -2.10
CA ASN A 53 -1.86 -12.99 -3.25
C ASN A 53 -0.76 -12.26 -4.04
N HIS A 54 0.02 -13.03 -4.80
CA HIS A 54 1.14 -12.50 -5.57
C HIS A 54 0.67 -11.45 -6.60
N THR A 55 -0.37 -11.78 -7.37
CA THR A 55 -0.93 -10.90 -8.41
C THR A 55 -1.31 -9.51 -7.90
N GLU A 56 -2.04 -9.39 -6.78
CA GLU A 56 -2.47 -8.10 -6.25
C GLU A 56 -1.32 -7.30 -5.63
N VAL A 57 -0.32 -7.97 -5.04
CA VAL A 57 0.89 -7.29 -4.55
C VAL A 57 1.67 -6.67 -5.71
N TYR A 58 1.98 -7.45 -6.75
CA TYR A 58 2.72 -6.93 -7.90
C TYR A 58 1.91 -5.88 -8.67
N ARG A 59 0.61 -6.07 -8.85
CA ARG A 59 -0.26 -5.09 -9.50
C ARG A 59 -0.34 -3.77 -8.73
N SER A 60 -0.44 -3.82 -7.39
CA SER A 60 -0.39 -2.61 -6.55
C SER A 60 0.94 -1.87 -6.70
N LEU A 61 2.03 -2.62 -6.76
CA LEU A 61 3.38 -2.08 -6.90
C LEU A 61 3.58 -1.43 -8.28
N HIS A 62 3.13 -2.10 -9.34
CA HIS A 62 3.16 -1.55 -10.70
C HIS A 62 2.34 -0.28 -10.82
N GLU A 63 1.13 -0.22 -10.25
CA GLU A 63 0.35 1.01 -10.25
C GLU A 63 1.08 2.15 -9.53
N LEU A 64 1.77 1.89 -8.41
CA LEU A 64 2.58 2.93 -7.75
C LEU A 64 3.78 3.42 -8.58
N LEU A 65 4.33 2.57 -9.45
CA LEU A 65 5.38 2.95 -10.39
C LEU A 65 4.81 3.77 -11.56
N ASP A 66 3.68 3.31 -12.11
CA ASP A 66 2.98 3.95 -13.24
C ASP A 66 2.44 5.33 -12.84
N ASP A 67 1.89 5.44 -11.62
CA ASP A 67 1.43 6.70 -11.00
C ASP A 67 2.62 7.65 -10.69
N GLY A 68 3.86 7.20 -10.88
CA GLY A 68 5.07 7.99 -10.64
C GLY A 68 5.36 8.28 -9.17
N ILE A 69 4.69 7.59 -8.25
CA ILE A 69 4.91 7.71 -6.80
C ILE A 69 6.23 7.04 -6.40
N LEU A 70 6.46 5.85 -6.92
CA LEU A 70 7.68 5.07 -6.68
C LEU A 70 8.57 5.01 -7.92
N LYS A 71 9.86 4.73 -7.70
CA LYS A 71 10.82 4.32 -8.72
C LYS A 71 11.62 3.12 -8.24
N GLN A 72 12.03 2.28 -9.19
CA GLN A 72 12.95 1.17 -8.94
C GLN A 72 14.41 1.67 -8.98
N VAL A 73 15.21 1.21 -8.03
CA VAL A 73 16.65 1.46 -7.97
C VAL A 73 17.36 0.11 -7.87
N LYS A 74 18.28 -0.14 -8.80
CA LYS A 74 19.10 -1.36 -8.80
C LYS A 74 20.36 -1.11 -7.97
N VAL A 75 20.56 -1.92 -6.93
CA VAL A 75 21.75 -1.87 -6.09
C VAL A 75 22.53 -3.16 -6.25
N LYS A 76 23.82 -3.05 -6.55
CA LYS A 76 24.74 -4.19 -6.57
C LYS A 76 25.10 -4.55 -5.13
N LYS A 77 24.92 -5.80 -4.75
CA LYS A 77 25.32 -6.27 -3.42
C LYS A 77 26.85 -6.48 -3.41
N GLU A 78 27.57 -5.73 -2.58
CA GLU A 78 29.01 -5.94 -2.42
C GLU A 78 29.28 -7.37 -1.89
N GLY A 79 30.25 -8.07 -2.48
CA GLY A 79 30.67 -9.41 -2.08
C GLY A 79 29.93 -10.60 -2.72
N ALA A 80 28.79 -10.40 -3.37
CA ALA A 80 28.12 -11.44 -4.15
C ALA A 80 28.26 -11.16 -5.65
N LYS A 81 29.19 -11.85 -6.34
CA LYS A 81 29.28 -11.78 -7.80
C LYS A 81 27.89 -12.09 -8.39
N LEU A 82 27.30 -11.11 -9.09
CA LEU A 82 26.10 -11.18 -9.94
C LEU A 82 24.71 -11.00 -9.28
N GLN A 83 24.56 -10.64 -8.00
CA GLN A 83 23.22 -10.34 -7.44
C GLN A 83 22.90 -8.83 -7.46
N GLU A 84 22.04 -8.43 -8.41
CA GLU A 84 21.36 -7.13 -8.39
C GLU A 84 20.13 -7.21 -7.46
N VAL A 85 20.02 -6.29 -6.51
CA VAL A 85 18.84 -6.15 -5.64
C VAL A 85 18.01 -4.96 -6.14
N VAL A 86 16.72 -5.18 -6.33
CA VAL A 86 15.76 -4.12 -6.65
C VAL A 86 15.23 -3.50 -5.36
N LEU A 87 15.54 -2.23 -5.15
CA LEU A 87 14.98 -1.37 -4.12
C LEU A 87 13.93 -0.45 -4.72
N TYR A 88 13.01 0.02 -3.87
CA TYR A 88 12.04 1.04 -4.24
C TYR A 88 12.26 2.29 -3.42
N GLN A 89 12.22 3.44 -4.10
CA GLN A 89 12.34 4.76 -3.49
C GLN A 89 11.22 5.65 -3.99
N PHE A 90 10.93 6.73 -3.27
CA PHE A 90 10.00 7.74 -3.76
C PHE A 90 10.56 8.45 -4.99
N LYS A 91 9.72 8.55 -6.02
CA LYS A 91 9.89 9.48 -7.12
C LYS A 91 9.13 10.77 -6.84
N ASP A 92 7.93 10.66 -6.27
CA ASP A 92 7.14 11.78 -5.77
C ASP A 92 6.62 11.47 -4.35
N TYR A 93 7.28 12.07 -3.37
CA TYR A 93 6.92 11.87 -1.96
C TYR A 93 5.66 12.65 -1.56
N GLU A 94 5.36 13.78 -2.21
CA GLU A 94 4.17 14.56 -1.90
C GLU A 94 2.90 13.88 -2.45
N ALA A 95 2.99 13.25 -3.63
CA ALA A 95 1.93 12.38 -4.13
C ALA A 95 1.69 11.19 -3.19
N ALA A 96 2.74 10.58 -2.64
CA ALA A 96 2.62 9.52 -1.65
C ALA A 96 1.89 9.99 -0.38
N LYS A 97 2.26 11.17 0.16
CA LYS A 97 1.57 11.77 1.32
C LYS A 97 0.11 12.06 1.04
N LEU A 98 -0.20 12.60 -0.15
CA LEU A 98 -1.57 12.86 -0.57
C LEU A 98 -2.38 11.56 -0.62
N TYR A 99 -1.81 10.50 -1.20
CA TYR A 99 -2.43 9.17 -1.23
C TYR A 99 -2.73 8.66 0.19
N LYS A 100 -1.76 8.72 1.12
CA LYS A 100 -1.97 8.33 2.53
C LYS A 100 -3.10 9.13 3.18
N LYS A 101 -3.14 10.45 2.95
CA LYS A 101 -4.16 11.34 3.51
C LYS A 101 -5.56 11.00 3.01
N GLN A 102 -5.71 10.76 1.70
CA GLN A 102 -6.97 10.35 1.09
C GLN A 102 -7.42 8.98 1.62
N LEU A 103 -6.49 8.03 1.68
CA LEU A 103 -6.81 6.68 2.11
C LEU A 103 -7.14 6.59 3.61
N LYS A 104 -6.58 7.48 4.45
CA LYS A 104 -7.00 7.58 5.86
C LYS A 104 -8.50 7.89 5.97
N VAL A 105 -9.00 8.83 5.16
CA VAL A 105 -10.43 9.18 5.15
C VAL A 105 -11.28 7.96 4.76
N GLU A 106 -10.83 7.19 3.76
CA GLU A 106 -11.52 5.94 3.38
C GLU A 106 -11.51 4.89 4.47
N LEU A 107 -10.38 4.69 5.16
CA LEU A 107 -10.26 3.72 6.25
C LEU A 107 -11.12 4.11 7.46
N ASP A 108 -11.13 5.41 7.82
CA ASP A 108 -11.99 5.92 8.89
C ASP A 108 -13.48 5.68 8.57
N ARG A 109 -13.87 5.82 7.30
CA ARG A 109 -15.22 5.52 6.82
C ARG A 109 -15.53 4.01 6.85
N CYS A 110 -14.59 3.17 6.40
CA CYS A 110 -14.71 1.70 6.45
C CYS A 110 -14.91 1.21 7.88
N LYS A 111 -14.13 1.75 8.84
CA LYS A 111 -14.25 1.44 10.26
C LYS A 111 -15.68 1.72 10.76
N LYS A 112 -16.21 2.92 10.49
CA LYS A 112 -17.58 3.29 10.89
C LYS A 112 -18.66 2.40 10.28
N LEU A 113 -18.49 1.99 9.02
CA LEU A 113 -19.43 1.06 8.37
C LEU A 113 -19.45 -0.31 9.08
N ILE A 114 -18.27 -0.84 9.42
CA ILE A 114 -18.15 -2.12 10.14
C ILE A 114 -18.72 -2.00 11.56
N GLU A 115 -18.37 -0.93 12.29
CA GLU A 115 -18.90 -0.67 13.63
C GLU A 115 -20.43 -0.58 13.64
N LYS A 116 -21.02 0.11 12.65
CA LYS A 116 -22.48 0.19 12.51
C LYS A 116 -23.09 -1.20 12.25
N ALA A 117 -22.50 -1.97 11.34
CA ALA A 117 -23.01 -3.31 11.01
C ALA A 117 -22.97 -4.25 12.22
N ILE A 118 -21.93 -4.14 13.06
CA ILE A 118 -21.85 -4.91 14.32
C ILE A 118 -22.97 -4.45 15.27
N SER A 119 -23.07 -3.15 15.54
CA SER A 119 -24.04 -2.60 16.50
C SER A 119 -25.51 -2.79 16.13
N ASP A 120 -25.84 -2.84 14.84
CA ASP A 120 -27.23 -3.01 14.39
C ASP A 120 -27.70 -4.47 14.47
N ASN A 121 -26.79 -5.44 14.49
CA ASN A 121 -27.11 -6.85 14.24
C ASN A 121 -26.67 -7.80 15.36
N PHE A 122 -25.90 -7.34 16.35
CA PHE A 122 -25.42 -8.11 17.50
C PHE A 122 -25.42 -7.23 18.77
#